data_AF-A0AAV6UP89-F1
#
_entry.id   AF-A0AAV6UP89-F1
#
_cell.length_a   1.000
_cell.length_b   1.000
_cell.length_c   1.000
_cell.angle_alpha   90.00
_cell.angle_beta   90.00
_cell.angle_gamma   90.00
#
_symmetry.space_group_name_H-M   'P 1'
#
loop_
_entity.id
_entity.type
_entity.pdbx_description
1 polymer ?
#
loop_
_entity_poly.entity_id
_entity_poly.type
_entity_poly.pdbx_seq_one_letter_code
_entity_poly.pdbx_strand_id
1 'polypeptide(L)'
;IHFALSSTKESLRLLEEGNLLEGFAKAQAAFVASDEAFFDPSLLALLYFPEDQKYAIYIPLFLPISIPVITSVTHLWQYFKHRKVAAKED
;
A
#
# COMPACT_ATOMS: atom_id res chain seq x y z
N ILE A 1 -8.76 -8.37 -15.38
CA ILE A 1 -7.54 -8.89 -16.08
C ILE A 1 -7.81 -10.19 -16.87
N HIS A 2 -8.22 -11.30 -16.24
CA HIS A 2 -8.45 -12.57 -16.96
C HIS A 2 -9.43 -12.44 -18.13
N PHE A 3 -10.55 -11.74 -17.94
CA PHE A 3 -11.54 -11.48 -18.97
C PHE A 3 -10.99 -10.67 -20.16
N ALA A 4 -10.20 -9.64 -19.89
CA ALA A 4 -9.54 -8.85 -20.92
C ALA A 4 -8.59 -9.73 -21.74
N LEU A 5 -7.76 -10.53 -21.07
CA LEU A 5 -6.80 -11.42 -21.71
C LEU A 5 -7.47 -12.51 -22.57
N SER A 6 -8.54 -13.15 -22.05
CA SER A 6 -9.28 -14.14 -22.82
C SER A 6 -9.97 -13.51 -24.03
N SER A 7 -10.55 -12.32 -23.88
CA SER A 7 -11.24 -11.60 -24.96
C SER A 7 -10.27 -11.11 -26.04
N THR A 8 -9.06 -10.67 -25.68
CA THR A 8 -8.00 -10.34 -26.64
C THR A 8 -7.57 -11.56 -27.45
N LYS A 9 -7.40 -12.72 -26.81
CA LYS A 9 -7.06 -13.97 -27.51
C LYS A 9 -8.17 -14.42 -28.46
N GLU A 10 -9.42 -14.32 -28.03
CA GLU A 10 -10.59 -14.63 -28.87
C GLU A 10 -10.66 -13.68 -30.08
N SER A 11 -10.41 -12.39 -29.85
CA SER A 11 -10.36 -11.38 -30.90
C SER A 11 -9.32 -11.71 -31.97
N LEU A 12 -8.08 -12.02 -31.56
CA LEU A 12 -7.01 -12.45 -32.46
C LEU A 12 -7.41 -13.66 -33.30
N ARG A 13 -7.98 -14.70 -32.67
CA ARG A 13 -8.44 -15.90 -33.37
C ARG A 13 -9.52 -15.57 -34.41
N LEU A 14 -10.50 -14.74 -34.06
CA LEU A 14 -11.58 -14.35 -34.97
C LEU A 14 -11.08 -13.51 -36.15
N LEU A 15 -10.08 -12.64 -35.91
CA LEU A 15 -9.45 -11.86 -36.97
C LEU A 15 -8.65 -12.75 -37.93
N GLU A 16 -7.94 -13.76 -37.42
CA GLU A 16 -7.21 -14.76 -38.23
C GLU A 16 -8.17 -15.62 -39.08
N GLU A 17 -9.38 -15.91 -38.56
CA GLU A 17 -10.44 -16.62 -39.27
C GLU A 17 -11.22 -15.73 -40.27
N GLY A 18 -10.87 -14.44 -40.37
CA GLY A 18 -11.52 -13.48 -41.27
C GLY A 18 -12.85 -12.92 -40.76
N ASN A 19 -13.23 -13.26 -39.52
CA ASN A 19 -14.43 -12.75 -38.86
C ASN A 19 -14.15 -11.40 -38.20
N LEU A 20 -14.07 -10.36 -39.03
CA LEU A 20 -13.63 -9.02 -38.63
C LEU A 20 -14.55 -8.33 -37.63
N LEU A 21 -15.87 -8.48 -37.79
CA LEU A 21 -16.86 -7.82 -36.93
C LEU A 21 -16.85 -8.37 -35.50
N GLU A 22 -16.87 -9.69 -35.35
CA GLU A 22 -16.82 -10.31 -34.01
C GLU A 22 -15.44 -10.13 -33.38
N GLY A 23 -14.36 -10.22 -34.18
CA GLY A 23 -13.01 -9.91 -33.73
C GLY A 23 -12.90 -8.50 -33.17
N PHE A 24 -13.45 -7.50 -33.88
CA PHE A 24 -13.48 -6.12 -33.42
C PHE A 24 -14.32 -5.94 -32.14
N ALA A 25 -15.49 -6.57 -32.05
CA ALA A 25 -16.32 -6.51 -30.86
C ALA A 25 -15.61 -7.10 -29.62
N LYS A 26 -14.89 -8.22 -29.79
CA LYS A 26 -14.07 -8.82 -28.72
C LYS A 26 -12.88 -7.94 -28.33
N ALA A 27 -12.24 -7.27 -29.28
CA ALA A 27 -11.18 -6.30 -29.00
C ALA A 27 -11.70 -5.12 -28.17
N GLN A 28 -12.87 -4.58 -28.53
CA GLN A 28 -13.50 -3.49 -27.79
C GLN A 28 -13.83 -3.91 -26.35
N ALA A 29 -14.41 -5.09 -26.17
CA ALA A 29 -14.71 -5.62 -24.83
C ALA A 29 -13.44 -5.84 -23.99
N ALA A 30 -12.37 -6.33 -24.62
CA ALA A 30 -11.08 -6.48 -23.95
C ALA A 30 -10.48 -5.13 -23.54
N PHE A 31 -10.59 -4.12 -24.41
CA PHE A 31 -10.11 -2.77 -24.15
C PHE A 31 -10.82 -2.15 -22.94
N VAL A 32 -12.16 -2.15 -22.93
CA VAL A 32 -12.96 -1.60 -21.82
C VAL A 32 -12.61 -2.29 -20.50
N ALA A 33 -12.53 -3.62 -20.49
CA ALA A 33 -12.19 -4.37 -19.30
C ALA A 33 -10.73 -4.20 -18.84
N SER A 34 -9.82 -3.86 -19.75
CA SER A 34 -8.43 -3.54 -19.41
C SER A 34 -8.30 -2.13 -18.83
N ASP A 35 -9.07 -1.18 -19.36
CA ASP A 35 -9.11 0.21 -18.93
C ASP A 35 -9.71 0.31 -17.52
N GLU A 36 -10.85 -0.34 -17.28
CA GLU A 36 -11.47 -0.41 -15.96
C GLU A 36 -10.53 -1.04 -14.92
N ALA A 37 -9.86 -2.14 -15.28
CA ALA A 37 -8.89 -2.77 -14.39
C ALA A 37 -7.68 -1.86 -14.13
N PHE A 38 -7.19 -1.12 -15.14
CA PHE A 38 -6.05 -0.21 -15.00
C PHE A 38 -6.32 0.92 -13.98
N PHE A 39 -7.56 1.41 -13.92
CA PHE A 39 -7.99 2.45 -12.98
C PHE A 39 -8.58 1.92 -11.67
N ASP A 40 -8.56 0.61 -11.44
CA ASP A 40 -9.08 0.04 -10.19
C ASP A 40 -8.29 0.56 -8.97
N PRO A 41 -8.97 1.05 -7.91
CA PRO A 41 -8.31 1.59 -6.73
C PRO A 41 -7.35 0.62 -6.03
N SER A 42 -7.59 -0.70 -6.14
CA SER A 42 -6.69 -1.71 -5.60
C SER A 42 -5.36 -1.77 -6.35
N LEU A 43 -5.33 -1.43 -7.64
CA LEU A 43 -4.11 -1.35 -8.44
C LEU A 43 -3.25 -0.12 -8.05
N LEU A 44 -3.90 1.00 -7.71
CA LEU A 44 -3.26 2.17 -7.08
C LEU A 44 -2.65 1.82 -5.71
N ALA A 45 -3.31 0.99 -4.90
CA ALA A 45 -2.79 0.55 -3.61
C ALA A 45 -1.56 -0.37 -3.73
N LEU A 46 -1.45 -1.12 -4.82
CA LEU A 46 -0.30 -1.99 -5.11
C LEU A 46 0.92 -1.22 -5.65
N LEU A 47 0.75 0.04 -6.09
CA LEU A 47 1.78 0.92 -6.65
C LEU A 47 2.62 1.66 -5.59
N TYR A 48 2.62 1.18 -4.35
CA TYR A 48 3.47 1.68 -3.26
C TYR A 48 3.11 3.11 -2.86
N PHE A 49 2.15 3.26 -1.94
CA PHE A 49 2.05 4.50 -1.18
C PHE A 49 3.34 4.67 -0.38
N PRO A 50 4.11 5.76 -0.59
CA PRO A 50 5.44 5.87 0.00
C PRO A 50 5.30 5.86 1.51
N GLU A 51 6.03 4.96 2.17
CA GLU A 51 6.24 4.97 3.63
C GLU A 51 6.58 6.40 4.11
N ASP A 52 7.25 7.20 3.29
CA ASP A 52 7.60 8.61 3.51
C ASP A 52 6.39 9.54 3.73
N GLN A 53 5.26 9.31 3.05
CA GLN A 53 4.04 10.12 3.24
C GLN A 53 3.37 9.81 4.58
N LYS A 54 3.55 8.58 5.08
CA LYS A 54 3.12 8.18 6.42
C LYS A 54 3.85 9.01 7.46
N TYR A 55 5.17 9.08 7.39
CA TYR A 55 6.00 9.85 8.32
C TYR A 55 5.66 11.35 8.31
N ALA A 56 5.29 11.92 7.15
CA ALA A 56 4.84 13.31 7.05
C ALA A 56 3.57 13.62 7.88
N ILE A 57 2.72 12.63 8.12
CA ILE A 57 1.52 12.76 8.97
C ILE A 57 1.86 12.46 10.44
N TYR A 58 2.58 11.36 10.71
CA TYR A 58 2.83 10.92 12.10
C TYR A 58 3.85 11.79 12.85
N ILE A 59 4.87 12.32 12.17
CA ILE A 59 5.92 13.11 12.85
C ILE A 59 5.34 14.38 13.50
N PRO A 60 4.61 15.27 12.80
CA PRO A 60 4.04 16.46 13.43
C PRO A 60 3.04 16.15 14.57
N LEU A 61 2.28 15.06 14.45
CA LEU A 61 1.26 14.68 15.44
C LEU A 61 1.85 14.06 16.70
N PHE A 62 2.81 13.15 16.56
CA PHE A 62 3.25 12.30 17.66
C PHE A 62 4.63 12.66 18.19
N LEU A 63 5.53 13.23 17.38
CA LEU A 63 6.88 13.56 17.84
C LEU A 63 6.88 14.54 19.03
N PRO A 64 6.08 15.63 19.05
CA PRO A 64 6.07 16.56 20.17
C PRO A 64 5.64 15.93 21.51
N ILE A 65 4.70 14.98 21.47
CA ILE A 65 4.18 14.28 22.65
C ILE A 65 5.11 13.13 23.05
N SER A 66 5.77 12.49 22.09
CA SER A 66 6.68 11.36 22.36
C SER A 66 7.91 11.79 23.16
N ILE A 67 8.44 12.99 22.91
CA ILE A 67 9.62 13.53 23.62
C ILE A 67 9.42 13.56 25.14
N PRO A 68 8.41 14.26 25.71
CA PRO A 68 8.22 14.34 27.16
C PRO A 68 7.82 12.99 27.79
N VAL A 69 7.14 12.11 27.06
CA VAL A 69 6.80 10.77 27.54
C VAL A 69 8.07 9.95 27.73
N ILE A 70 8.95 9.94 26.72
CA ILE A 70 10.20 9.18 26.79
C ILE A 70 11.09 9.71 27.92
N THR A 71 11.25 11.04 28.05
CA THR A 71 12.08 11.62 29.13
C THR A 71 11.53 11.31 30.51
N SER A 72 10.21 11.30 30.68
CA SER A 72 9.58 10.92 31.95
C SER A 72 9.83 9.45 32.30
N VAL A 73 9.73 8.57 31.31
CA VAL A 73 10.01 7.13 31.47
C VAL A 73 11.47 6.90 31.82
N THR A 74 12.41 7.57 31.16
CA THR A 74 13.85 7.39 31.45
C THR A 74 14.21 7.89 32.85
N HIS A 75 13.67 9.03 33.29
CA HIS A 75 13.86 9.55 34.64
C HIS A 75 13.31 8.57 35.69
N LEU A 76 12.11 8.04 35.48
CA LEU A 76 11.52 7.05 36.38
C LEU A 76 12.38 5.79 36.48
N TRP A 77 12.91 5.31 35.36
CA TRP A 77 13.78 4.14 35.32
C TRP A 77 15.10 4.38 36.06
N GLN A 78 15.70 5.56 35.88
CA GLN A 78 16.90 5.97 36.63
C GLN A 78 16.62 6.06 38.13
N TYR A 79 15.51 6.65 38.53
CA TYR A 79 15.11 6.75 39.94
C TYR A 79 15.01 5.37 40.60
N PHE A 80 14.35 4.40 39.94
CA PHE A 80 14.27 3.04 40.45
C PHE A 80 15.62 2.33 40.50
N LYS A 81 16.50 2.59 39.53
CA LYS A 81 17.87 2.03 39.54
C LYS A 81 18.68 2.58 40.71
N HIS A 82 18.66 3.90 40.95
CA HIS A 82 19.38 4.52 42.07
C HIS A 82 18.84 4.06 43.43
N ARG A 83 17.53 3.90 43.57
CA ARG A 83 16.93 3.32 44.80
C ARG A 83 17.37 1.89 45.07
N LYS A 84 17.53 1.06 44.04
CA LYS A 84 18.03 -0.32 44.19
C LYS A 84 19.52 -0.37 44.56
N VAL A 85 20.31 0.64 44.18
CA VAL A 85 21.72 0.75 44.56
C VAL A 85 21.86 1.24 46.01
N ALA A 86 21.14 2.31 46.38
CA ALA A 86 21.15 2.83 47.75
C ALA A 86 20.65 1.81 48.79
N ALA A 87 19.60 1.04 48.48
CA ALA A 87 19.09 -0.01 49.36
C ALA A 87 19.99 -1.27 49.44
N LYS A 88 21.13 -1.30 48.74
CA LYS A 88 22.11 -2.40 48.75
C LYS A 88 23.43 -1.99 49.44
N GLU A 89 23.61 -0.70 49.74
CA GLU A 89 24.77 -0.16 50.47
C GLU A 89 24.51 -0.01 51.98
N ASP A 90 23.25 -0.17 52.43
CA ASP A 90 22.84 -0.39 53.83
C ASP A 90 22.77 -1.89 54.16
#